data_AF-A0A166VYW1-F1
#
_entry.id   AF-A0A166VYW1-F1
#
_cell.length_a   1.000
_cell.length_b   1.000
_cell.length_c   1.000
_cell.angle_alpha   90.00
_cell.angle_beta   90.00
_cell.angle_gamma   90.00
#
_symmetry.space_group_name_H-M   'P 1'
#
loop_
_entity.id
_entity.type
_entity.pdbx_description
1 polymer ?
#
loop_
_entity_poly.entity_id
_entity_poly.type
_entity_poly.pdbx_seq_one_letter_code
_entity_poly.pdbx_strand_id
1 'polypeptide(L)'
;MSQPLDDSPEGSSSTAAEKTISSLRARLRSEDPFPPLRASKSSFEPYPDHNDIYKQLRAIFPTTSCPRQKPLHTPDRGNIIMDSVADAFARHGEETYKSAVSDLKGIHEAIAGRINAFHTESTRTMSNATALYGNITYPLSMTVCHSNNFPKATIEKHLSILKGRITTAETELMALNAQWAACVEEETKMMTVTERCNDADPCKEMAALTEEIDAIVSNKTAELEQMDKKYCELLQKESLKAVRAMMAD
;
A
#
# COMPACT_ATOMS: atom_id res chain seq x y z
N MET A 1 -59.38 19.57 3.27
CA MET A 1 -59.34 20.01 1.86
C MET A 1 -58.16 20.95 1.73
N SER A 2 -57.23 20.88 0.80
CA SER A 2 -56.70 19.85 -0.09
C SER A 2 -55.35 20.45 -0.52
N GLN A 3 -54.31 19.63 -0.54
CA GLN A 3 -53.08 19.87 -1.31
C GLN A 3 -53.43 19.97 -2.81
N PRO A 4 -52.58 20.54 -3.69
CA PRO A 4 -51.43 19.78 -4.20
C PRO A 4 -50.17 20.59 -4.58
N LEU A 5 -48.99 19.98 -4.39
CA LEU A 5 -48.01 19.51 -5.41
C LEU A 5 -47.07 20.61 -5.92
N ASP A 6 -45.80 20.51 -5.51
CA ASP A 6 -44.71 20.78 -6.45
C ASP A 6 -43.57 19.78 -6.22
N ASP A 7 -43.18 19.16 -7.32
CA ASP A 7 -42.22 18.07 -7.47
C ASP A 7 -40.78 18.57 -7.32
N SER A 8 -39.95 17.84 -6.58
CA SER A 8 -38.50 17.87 -6.81
C SER A 8 -37.87 16.51 -6.50
N PRO A 9 -37.03 15.97 -7.41
CA PRO A 9 -36.67 14.57 -7.41
C PRO A 9 -35.58 14.25 -6.40
N GLU A 10 -35.90 13.31 -5.53
CA GLU A 10 -34.94 12.46 -4.85
C GLU A 10 -34.19 11.63 -5.90
N GLY A 11 -32.86 11.65 -5.86
CA GLY A 11 -32.04 10.94 -6.82
C GLY A 11 -30.61 10.74 -6.34
N SER A 12 -30.40 9.60 -5.70
CA SER A 12 -29.13 8.86 -5.66
C SER A 12 -27.99 9.42 -4.80
N SER A 13 -27.91 8.91 -3.56
CA SER A 13 -26.64 8.76 -2.87
C SER A 13 -26.34 7.26 -2.74
N SER A 14 -25.63 6.73 -3.73
CA SER A 14 -25.04 5.38 -3.68
C SER A 14 -23.82 5.40 -2.78
N THR A 15 -23.87 4.59 -1.73
CA THR A 15 -22.72 4.08 -0.98
C THR A 15 -21.90 3.15 -1.89
N ALA A 16 -21.02 3.72 -2.71
CA ALA A 16 -20.07 2.94 -3.51
C ALA A 16 -18.67 3.07 -2.90
N ALA A 17 -18.23 1.94 -2.34
CA ALA A 17 -16.93 1.66 -1.77
C ALA A 17 -15.76 2.44 -2.38
N GLU A 18 -14.88 2.92 -1.51
CA GLU A 18 -13.52 3.38 -1.81
C GLU A 18 -12.79 2.36 -2.68
N LYS A 19 -12.86 2.57 -3.99
CA LYS A 19 -11.98 1.90 -4.94
C LYS A 19 -10.88 2.90 -5.23
N THR A 20 -9.67 2.58 -4.81
CA THR A 20 -8.44 3.29 -5.14
C THR A 20 -8.47 3.73 -6.60
N ILE A 21 -8.64 5.04 -6.81
CA ILE A 21 -8.66 5.63 -8.15
C ILE A 21 -7.23 5.55 -8.67
N SER A 22 -6.93 4.43 -9.33
CA SER A 22 -5.71 4.25 -10.09
C SER A 22 -5.72 5.31 -11.20
N SER A 23 -4.96 6.39 -10.98
CA SER A 23 -4.89 7.48 -11.94
C SER A 23 -4.48 6.96 -13.31
N LEU A 24 -5.03 7.51 -14.39
CA LEU A 24 -4.66 7.16 -15.77
C LEU A 24 -3.13 7.23 -16.00
N ARG A 25 -2.44 8.08 -15.23
CA ARG A 25 -0.98 8.21 -15.17
C ARG A 25 -0.26 6.96 -14.63
N ALA A 26 -0.87 6.21 -13.70
CA ALA A 26 -0.33 4.97 -13.16
C ALA A 26 -0.43 3.82 -14.17
N ARG A 27 -1.51 3.77 -14.98
CA ARG A 27 -1.65 2.80 -16.08
C ARG A 27 -0.69 3.04 -17.25
N LEU A 28 -0.29 4.28 -17.50
CA LEU A 28 0.69 4.62 -18.54
C LEU A 28 2.15 4.38 -18.12
N ARG A 29 2.39 4.17 -16.82
CA ARG A 29 3.72 3.92 -16.25
C ARG A 29 3.87 2.54 -15.61
N SER A 30 2.84 1.71 -15.65
CA SER A 30 2.98 0.33 -15.19
C SER A 30 4.04 -0.33 -16.06
N GLU A 31 5.08 -0.79 -15.38
CA GLU A 31 6.15 -1.65 -15.86
C GLU A 31 5.74 -2.47 -17.07
N ASP A 32 6.64 -2.46 -18.06
CA ASP A 32 6.66 -3.33 -19.21
C ASP A 32 6.07 -4.71 -18.84
N PRO A 33 4.86 -5.07 -19.31
CA PRO A 33 4.27 -6.38 -19.01
C PRO A 33 5.08 -7.51 -19.65
N PHE A 34 6.10 -7.17 -20.44
CA PHE A 34 7.09 -8.09 -20.94
C PHE A 34 8.37 -7.88 -20.12
N PRO A 35 8.75 -8.84 -19.25
CA PRO A 35 10.16 -8.96 -18.89
C PRO A 35 10.96 -8.93 -20.18
N PRO A 36 12.19 -8.36 -20.22
CA PRO A 36 13.06 -8.57 -21.37
C PRO A 36 13.07 -10.07 -21.56
N LEU A 37 12.49 -10.53 -22.69
CA LEU A 37 12.48 -11.92 -23.04
C LEU A 37 13.95 -12.28 -22.98
N ARG A 38 14.38 -12.92 -21.88
CA ARG A 38 15.55 -13.76 -21.90
C ARG A 38 15.23 -14.60 -23.11
N ALA A 39 15.98 -14.36 -24.18
CA ALA A 39 16.03 -15.25 -25.31
C ALA A 39 16.33 -16.58 -24.63
N SER A 40 15.27 -17.34 -24.36
CA SER A 40 15.38 -18.73 -24.01
C SER A 40 16.10 -19.22 -25.24
N LYS A 41 17.40 -19.43 -25.05
CA LYS A 41 18.15 -20.45 -25.73
C LYS A 41 17.38 -21.73 -25.40
N SER A 42 16.21 -21.88 -26.02
CA SER A 42 15.70 -23.17 -26.44
C SER A 42 16.86 -23.67 -27.25
N SER A 43 17.60 -24.55 -26.59
CA SER A 43 18.60 -25.39 -27.19
C SER A 43 17.97 -25.93 -28.46
N PHE A 44 18.25 -25.27 -29.59
CA PHE A 44 18.26 -25.93 -30.87
C PHE A 44 19.40 -26.94 -30.73
N GLU A 45 19.04 -28.07 -30.12
CA GLU A 45 19.68 -29.33 -30.36
C GLU A 45 19.82 -29.41 -31.89
N PRO A 46 21.02 -29.62 -32.42
CA PRO A 46 21.22 -29.60 -33.85
C PRO A 46 20.30 -30.65 -34.44
N TYR A 47 19.24 -30.17 -35.11
CA TYR A 47 18.32 -31.04 -35.84
C TYR A 47 19.19 -31.95 -36.70
N PRO A 48 19.00 -33.28 -36.63
CA PRO A 48 19.74 -34.20 -37.49
C PRO A 48 19.49 -33.73 -38.91
N ASP A 49 20.59 -33.42 -39.60
CA ASP A 49 20.65 -32.84 -40.93
C ASP A 49 19.42 -33.25 -41.76
N HIS A 50 18.45 -32.32 -41.90
CA HIS A 50 17.15 -32.52 -42.57
C HIS A 50 17.28 -32.89 -44.05
N ASN A 51 18.51 -33.03 -44.53
CA ASN A 51 18.88 -33.22 -45.93
C ASN A 51 18.43 -34.53 -46.55
N ASP A 52 17.73 -35.42 -45.84
CA ASP A 52 17.14 -36.57 -46.53
C ASP A 52 15.97 -37.24 -45.82
N ILE A 53 14.86 -36.51 -45.70
CA ILE A 53 13.57 -37.07 -45.22
C ILE A 53 13.10 -38.20 -46.12
N TYR A 54 13.43 -38.13 -47.40
CA TYR A 54 13.23 -39.24 -48.32
C TYR A 54 13.98 -40.51 -47.85
N LYS A 55 15.28 -40.44 -47.50
CA LYS A 55 16.00 -41.59 -46.91
C LYS A 55 15.41 -42.04 -45.57
N GLN A 56 14.96 -41.12 -44.72
CA GLN A 56 14.36 -41.49 -43.43
C GLN A 56 13.04 -42.25 -43.63
N LEU A 57 12.16 -41.78 -44.51
CA LEU A 57 10.90 -42.44 -44.85
C LEU A 57 11.13 -43.77 -45.56
N ARG A 58 12.15 -43.84 -46.41
CA ARG A 58 12.54 -45.08 -47.11
C ARG A 58 13.10 -46.13 -46.16
N ALA A 59 13.81 -45.73 -45.10
CA ALA A 59 14.37 -46.63 -44.11
C ALA A 59 13.32 -47.34 -43.23
N ILE A 60 12.06 -46.88 -43.23
CA ILE A 60 10.94 -47.52 -42.50
C ILE A 60 10.56 -48.85 -43.14
N PHE A 61 10.83 -49.01 -44.44
CA PHE A 61 10.60 -50.26 -45.15
C PHE A 61 11.86 -51.14 -45.04
N PRO A 62 11.78 -52.29 -44.36
CA PRO A 62 12.92 -53.19 -44.30
C PRO A 62 13.23 -53.72 -45.69
N THR A 63 14.46 -53.51 -46.17
CA THR A 63 14.97 -54.26 -47.30
C THR A 63 15.22 -55.69 -46.80
N THR A 64 14.43 -56.64 -47.30
CA THR A 64 14.56 -58.06 -46.98
C THR A 64 15.81 -58.65 -47.64
N SER A 65 17.01 -58.12 -47.35
CA SER A 65 18.25 -58.80 -47.69
C SER A 65 18.52 -59.89 -46.65
N CYS A 66 17.83 -61.01 -46.76
CA CYS A 66 18.19 -62.22 -46.03
C CYS A 66 19.58 -62.69 -46.53
N PRO A 67 20.59 -62.93 -45.67
CA PRO A 67 21.89 -63.37 -46.14
C PRO A 67 21.83 -64.84 -46.59
N ARG A 68 21.92 -65.02 -47.92
CA ARG A 68 22.32 -66.23 -48.67
C ARG A 68 21.45 -67.49 -48.55
N GLN A 69 20.95 -67.93 -49.71
CA GLN A 69 21.45 -69.13 -50.39
C GLN A 69 21.14 -69.10 -51.91
N LYS A 70 22.21 -69.18 -52.71
CA LYS A 70 22.43 -69.51 -54.14
C LYS A 70 21.31 -69.41 -55.23
N PRO A 71 21.72 -69.18 -56.50
CA PRO A 71 20.95 -68.43 -57.48
C PRO A 71 20.06 -69.34 -58.34
N LEU A 72 18.80 -68.96 -58.51
CA LEU A 72 18.05 -69.32 -59.70
C LEU A 72 17.08 -68.19 -60.04
N HIS A 73 17.19 -67.74 -61.28
CA HIS A 73 16.43 -66.66 -61.90
C HIS A 73 14.93 -66.73 -61.63
N THR A 74 14.43 -65.83 -60.79
CA THR A 74 13.34 -64.91 -61.10
C THR A 74 13.41 -63.74 -60.12
N PRO A 75 13.23 -62.49 -60.55
CA PRO A 75 13.07 -61.40 -59.60
C PRO A 75 11.83 -61.71 -58.74
N ASP A 76 12.01 -61.79 -57.43
CA ASP A 76 10.91 -61.95 -56.49
C ASP A 76 9.98 -60.74 -56.64
N ARG A 77 8.87 -60.97 -57.34
CA ARG A 77 7.88 -59.95 -57.69
C ARG A 77 7.37 -59.23 -56.43
N GLY A 78 7.38 -59.90 -55.27
CA GLY A 78 7.03 -59.29 -53.99
C GLY A 78 7.99 -58.17 -53.57
N ASN A 79 9.30 -58.36 -53.74
CA ASN A 79 10.31 -57.36 -53.38
C ASN A 79 10.25 -56.14 -54.31
N ILE A 80 9.98 -56.32 -55.61
CA ILE A 80 9.80 -55.20 -56.56
C ILE A 80 8.58 -54.34 -56.18
N ILE A 81 7.48 -54.98 -55.78
CA ILE A 81 6.28 -54.26 -55.36
C ILE A 81 6.53 -53.50 -54.06
N MET A 82 7.20 -54.13 -53.08
CA MET A 82 7.55 -53.48 -51.81
C MET A 82 8.52 -52.30 -52.00
N ASP A 83 9.53 -52.44 -52.87
CA ASP A 83 10.44 -51.34 -53.22
C ASP A 83 9.70 -50.18 -53.90
N SER A 84 8.75 -50.49 -54.79
CA SER A 84 7.92 -49.48 -55.45
C SER A 84 7.01 -48.74 -54.46
N VAL A 85 6.44 -49.44 -53.47
CA VAL A 85 5.60 -48.85 -52.43
C VAL A 85 6.45 -47.99 -51.50
N ALA A 86 7.63 -48.47 -51.10
CA ALA A 86 8.57 -47.73 -50.26
C ALA A 86 9.03 -46.44 -50.94
N ASP A 87 9.35 -46.49 -52.25
CA ASP A 87 9.74 -45.31 -53.02
C ASP A 87 8.58 -44.33 -53.20
N ALA A 88 7.38 -44.80 -53.55
CA ALA A 88 6.21 -43.94 -53.69
C ALA A 88 5.84 -43.24 -52.36
N PHE A 89 5.89 -43.98 -51.25
CA PHE A 89 5.65 -43.45 -49.91
C PHE A 89 6.70 -42.38 -49.54
N ALA A 90 7.98 -42.68 -49.75
CA ALA A 90 9.06 -41.77 -49.42
C ALA A 90 8.99 -40.47 -50.25
N ARG A 91 8.70 -40.56 -51.55
CA ARG A 91 8.52 -39.36 -52.41
C ARG A 91 7.33 -38.52 -51.99
N HIS A 92 6.17 -39.16 -51.76
CA HIS A 92 4.97 -38.43 -51.39
C HIS A 92 5.08 -37.80 -49.99
N GLY A 93 5.72 -38.50 -49.05
CA GLY A 93 5.99 -37.98 -47.71
C GLY A 93 7.01 -36.83 -47.73
N GLU A 94 8.05 -36.92 -48.56
CA GLU A 94 9.00 -35.81 -48.76
C GLU A 94 8.32 -34.57 -49.37
N GLU A 95 7.48 -34.75 -50.39
CA GLU A 95 6.72 -33.66 -51.01
C GLU A 95 5.77 -33.00 -50.01
N THR A 96 5.01 -33.80 -49.26
CA THR A 96 4.10 -33.32 -48.20
C THR A 96 4.87 -32.57 -47.13
N TYR A 97 6.02 -33.10 -46.69
CA TYR A 97 6.87 -32.44 -45.71
C TYR A 97 7.40 -31.10 -46.23
N LYS A 98 7.92 -31.06 -47.46
CA LYS A 98 8.43 -29.83 -48.08
C LYS A 98 7.34 -28.77 -48.18
N SER A 99 6.11 -29.17 -48.56
CA SER A 99 4.96 -28.26 -48.58
C SER A 99 4.67 -27.71 -47.18
N ALA A 100 4.57 -28.58 -46.17
CA ALA A 100 4.26 -28.17 -44.81
C ALA A 100 5.32 -27.23 -44.21
N VAL A 101 6.61 -27.49 -44.48
CA VAL A 101 7.70 -26.60 -44.05
C VAL A 101 7.66 -25.27 -44.78
N SER A 102 7.38 -25.27 -46.09
CA SER A 102 7.21 -24.04 -46.86
C SER A 102 6.05 -23.20 -46.32
N ASP A 103 4.91 -23.83 -46.03
CA ASP A 103 3.75 -23.15 -45.46
C ASP A 103 4.04 -22.59 -44.06
N LEU A 104 4.69 -23.38 -43.21
CA LEU A 104 5.07 -22.96 -41.86
C LEU A 104 6.06 -21.78 -41.90
N LYS A 105 7.01 -21.80 -42.83
CA LYS A 105 7.94 -20.69 -43.06
C LYS A 105 7.18 -19.43 -43.50
N GLY A 106 6.25 -19.55 -44.46
CA GLY A 106 5.43 -18.44 -44.92
C GLY A 106 4.56 -17.84 -43.80
N ILE A 107 3.95 -18.68 -42.96
CA ILE A 107 3.19 -18.23 -41.79
C ILE A 107 4.11 -17.52 -40.79
N HIS A 108 5.30 -18.06 -40.52
CA HIS A 108 6.24 -17.45 -39.59
C HIS A 108 6.71 -16.07 -40.08
N GLU A 109 7.03 -15.94 -41.37
CA GLU A 109 7.39 -14.66 -41.99
C GLU A 109 6.24 -13.65 -41.92
N ALA A 110 5.00 -14.08 -42.18
CA ALA A 110 3.81 -13.24 -42.06
C ALA A 110 3.57 -12.76 -40.62
N ILE A 111 3.71 -13.65 -39.63
CA ILE A 111 3.58 -13.31 -38.21
C ILE A 111 4.68 -12.32 -37.80
N ALA A 112 5.94 -12.59 -38.16
CA ALA A 112 7.05 -11.69 -37.87
C ALA A 112 6.83 -10.30 -38.49
N GLY A 113 6.33 -10.24 -39.73
CA GLY A 113 5.93 -9.00 -40.38
C GLY A 113 4.85 -8.23 -39.62
N ARG A 114 3.81 -8.93 -39.14
CA ARG A 114 2.75 -8.31 -38.32
C ARG A 114 3.25 -7.81 -36.98
N ILE A 115 4.15 -8.54 -36.31
CA ILE A 115 4.76 -8.11 -35.06
C ILE A 115 5.58 -6.83 -35.27
N ASN A 116 6.40 -6.78 -36.32
CA ASN A 116 7.18 -5.59 -36.64
C ASN A 116 6.32 -4.38 -36.99
N ALA A 117 5.26 -4.59 -37.77
CA ALA A 117 4.30 -3.54 -38.10
C ALA A 117 3.60 -3.00 -36.84
N PHE A 118 3.14 -3.90 -35.96
CA PHE A 118 2.54 -3.52 -34.68
C PHE A 118 3.51 -2.75 -33.79
N HIS A 119 4.77 -3.20 -33.68
CA HIS A 119 5.79 -2.52 -32.89
C HIS A 119 6.06 -1.10 -33.43
N THR A 120 6.15 -0.96 -34.75
CA THR A 120 6.35 0.34 -35.42
C THR A 120 5.16 1.28 -35.16
N GLU A 121 3.94 0.78 -35.27
CA GLU A 121 2.74 1.59 -35.04
C GLU A 121 2.58 1.97 -33.55
N SER A 122 2.91 1.05 -32.64
CA SER A 122 2.89 1.29 -31.19
C SER A 122 3.90 2.38 -30.80
N THR A 123 5.14 2.28 -31.29
CA THR A 123 6.18 3.30 -31.02
C THR A 123 5.81 4.66 -31.61
N ARG A 124 5.26 4.69 -32.82
CA ARG A 124 4.73 5.91 -33.44
C ARG A 124 3.63 6.54 -32.60
N THR A 125 2.66 5.75 -32.17
CA THR A 125 1.53 6.21 -31.35
C THR A 125 2.02 6.77 -30.01
N MET A 126 2.96 6.09 -29.36
CA MET A 126 3.55 6.55 -28.10
C MET A 126 4.33 7.87 -28.27
N SER A 127 5.08 8.02 -29.36
CA SER A 127 5.76 9.27 -29.69
C SER A 127 4.76 10.41 -29.92
N ASN A 128 3.69 10.16 -30.66
CA ASN A 128 2.62 11.15 -30.89
C ASN A 128 1.94 11.56 -29.59
N ALA A 129 1.62 10.61 -28.72
CA ALA A 129 1.03 10.90 -27.41
C ALA A 129 1.98 11.74 -26.55
N THR A 130 3.27 11.39 -26.52
CA THR A 130 4.29 12.14 -25.78
C THR A 130 4.40 13.58 -26.30
N ALA A 131 4.43 13.76 -27.63
CA ALA A 131 4.45 15.08 -28.24
C ALA A 131 3.19 15.89 -27.91
N LEU A 132 2.00 15.26 -27.97
CA LEU A 132 0.74 15.91 -27.62
C LEU A 132 0.72 16.33 -26.14
N TYR A 133 1.13 15.46 -25.22
CA TYR A 133 1.22 15.80 -23.81
C TYR A 133 2.23 16.91 -23.57
N GLY A 134 3.37 16.93 -24.26
CA GLY A 134 4.31 18.04 -24.22
C GLY A 134 3.67 19.35 -24.69
N ASN A 135 3.01 19.32 -25.86
CA ASN A 135 2.37 20.47 -26.47
C ASN A 135 1.17 21.02 -25.68
N ILE A 136 0.48 20.19 -24.90
CA ILE A 136 -0.64 20.65 -24.05
C ILE A 136 -0.14 21.07 -22.67
N THR A 137 0.67 20.22 -22.04
CA THR A 137 1.08 20.41 -20.64
C THR A 137 2.02 21.59 -20.50
N TYR A 138 2.98 21.77 -21.42
CA TYR A 138 4.00 22.80 -21.31
C TYR A 138 3.43 24.22 -21.44
N PRO A 139 2.59 24.55 -22.44
CA PRO A 139 1.98 25.88 -22.49
C PRO A 139 1.09 26.16 -21.29
N LEU A 140 0.32 25.17 -20.82
CA LEU A 140 -0.51 25.35 -19.63
C LEU A 140 0.33 25.55 -18.36
N SER A 141 1.37 24.73 -18.15
CA SER A 141 2.23 24.84 -16.97
C SER A 141 2.96 26.19 -16.93
N MET A 142 3.37 26.70 -18.10
CA MET A 142 4.04 27.98 -18.28
C MET A 142 3.08 29.18 -18.38
N THR A 143 1.76 28.97 -18.40
CA THR A 143 0.79 30.06 -18.46
C THR A 143 0.87 30.90 -17.19
N VAL A 144 1.11 32.20 -17.34
CA VAL A 144 1.21 33.14 -16.22
C VAL A 144 -0.18 33.55 -15.75
N CYS A 145 -0.51 33.20 -14.52
CA CYS A 145 -1.75 33.59 -13.87
C CYS A 145 -1.71 35.06 -13.46
N HIS A 146 -2.75 35.79 -13.85
CA HIS A 146 -2.99 37.15 -13.42
C HIS A 146 -4.21 37.14 -12.50
N SER A 147 -3.98 37.22 -11.20
CA SER A 147 -5.03 37.36 -10.19
C SER A 147 -4.72 38.54 -9.30
N ASN A 148 -5.74 39.29 -8.88
CA ASN A 148 -5.57 40.42 -7.97
C ASN A 148 -5.19 39.98 -6.55
N ASN A 149 -5.47 38.72 -6.19
CA ASN A 149 -5.29 38.20 -4.84
C ASN A 149 -4.00 37.35 -4.68
N PHE A 150 -3.31 37.05 -5.79
CA PHE A 150 -2.14 36.17 -5.76
C PHE A 150 -0.97 36.76 -6.57
N PRO A 151 0.29 36.51 -6.14
CA PRO A 151 1.45 36.93 -6.91
C PRO A 151 1.41 36.36 -8.33
N LYS A 152 1.81 37.16 -9.32
CA LYS A 152 1.95 36.68 -10.70
C LYS A 152 2.96 35.54 -10.75
N ALA A 153 2.49 34.35 -11.09
CA ALA A 153 3.32 33.18 -11.25
C ALA A 153 2.73 32.25 -12.32
N THR A 154 3.51 31.26 -12.74
CA THR A 154 3.01 30.23 -13.64
C THR A 154 2.08 29.27 -12.91
N ILE A 155 1.15 28.65 -13.65
CA ILE A 155 0.25 27.60 -13.11
C ILE A 155 1.08 26.52 -12.40
N GLU A 156 2.20 26.11 -12.98
CA GLU A 156 3.11 25.13 -12.37
C GLU A 156 3.57 25.55 -10.97
N LYS A 157 3.98 26.81 -10.82
CA LYS A 157 4.48 27.34 -9.55
C LYS A 157 3.36 27.42 -8.52
N HIS A 158 2.15 27.83 -8.92
CA HIS A 158 0.99 27.82 -8.03
C HIS A 158 0.63 26.42 -7.54
N LEU A 159 0.62 25.43 -8.45
CA LEU A 159 0.33 24.04 -8.08
C LEU A 159 1.43 23.44 -7.20
N SER A 160 2.69 23.76 -7.47
CA SER A 160 3.82 23.33 -6.64
C SER A 160 3.71 23.87 -5.20
N ILE A 161 3.40 25.16 -5.06
CA ILE A 161 3.18 25.80 -3.75
C ILE A 161 1.98 25.16 -3.05
N LEU A 162 0.87 24.98 -3.75
CA LEU A 162 -0.33 24.36 -3.17
C LEU A 162 -0.04 22.93 -2.67
N LYS A 163 0.69 22.15 -3.47
CA LYS A 163 1.11 20.80 -3.09
C LYS A 163 1.98 20.83 -1.82
N GLY A 164 2.94 21.74 -1.75
CA GLY A 164 3.78 21.92 -0.56
C GLY A 164 2.98 22.31 0.69
N ARG A 165 1.96 23.16 0.53
CA ARG A 165 1.05 23.53 1.63
C ARG A 165 0.22 22.35 2.11
N ILE A 166 -0.31 21.54 1.19
CA ILE A 166 -1.06 20.33 1.52
C ILE A 166 -0.17 19.35 2.30
N THR A 167 1.04 19.06 1.82
CA THR A 167 1.95 18.15 2.52
C THR A 167 2.34 18.67 3.89
N THR A 168 2.52 19.98 4.05
CA THR A 168 2.80 20.58 5.36
C THR A 168 1.60 20.43 6.30
N ALA A 169 0.39 20.74 5.83
CA ALA A 169 -0.82 20.57 6.61
C ALA A 169 -1.06 19.11 7.01
N GLU A 170 -0.79 18.14 6.13
CA GLU A 170 -0.86 16.72 6.45
C GLU A 170 0.12 16.34 7.56
N THR A 171 1.36 16.85 7.51
CA THR A 171 2.35 16.60 8.58
C THR A 171 1.95 17.23 9.92
N GLU A 172 1.40 18.44 9.90
CA GLU A 172 0.90 19.11 11.11
C GLU A 172 -0.29 18.36 11.71
N LEU A 173 -1.20 17.87 10.88
CA LEU A 173 -2.36 17.09 11.32
C LEU A 173 -1.91 15.76 11.95
N MET A 174 -0.94 15.06 11.36
CA MET A 174 -0.37 13.85 11.97
C MET A 174 0.27 14.14 13.32
N ALA A 175 1.03 15.24 13.44
CA ALA A 175 1.65 15.64 14.69
C ALA A 175 0.60 15.99 15.76
N LEU A 176 -0.45 16.72 15.39
CA LEU A 176 -1.54 17.07 16.30
C LEU A 176 -2.32 15.83 16.73
N ASN A 177 -2.57 14.89 15.82
CA ASN A 177 -3.22 13.62 16.15
C ASN A 177 -2.39 12.79 17.12
N ALA A 178 -1.06 12.77 16.96
CA ALA A 178 -0.17 12.10 17.90
C ALA A 178 -0.17 12.75 19.29
N GLN A 179 -0.16 14.09 19.35
CA GLN A 179 -0.28 14.83 20.62
C GLN A 179 -1.62 14.56 21.30
N TRP A 180 -2.72 14.60 20.54
CA TRP A 180 -4.04 14.29 21.06
C TRP A 180 -4.13 12.87 21.61
N ALA A 181 -3.61 11.87 20.88
CA ALA A 181 -3.57 10.49 21.35
C ALA A 181 -2.75 10.34 22.65
N ALA A 182 -1.62 11.04 22.76
CA ALA A 182 -0.81 11.04 23.98
C ALA A 182 -1.56 11.67 25.17
N CYS A 183 -2.27 12.79 24.96
CA CYS A 183 -3.10 13.41 26.00
C CYS A 183 -4.22 12.46 26.47
N VAL A 184 -4.89 11.77 25.54
CA VAL A 184 -5.94 10.80 25.88
C VAL A 184 -5.37 9.62 26.67
N GLU A 185 -4.17 9.14 26.30
CA GLU A 185 -3.49 8.08 27.06
C GLU A 185 -3.11 8.54 28.47
N GLU A 186 -2.67 9.79 28.63
CA GLU A 186 -2.33 10.35 29.94
C GLU A 186 -3.59 10.57 30.80
N GLU A 187 -4.67 11.08 30.22
CA GLU A 187 -5.96 11.26 30.89
C GLU A 187 -6.52 9.94 31.39
N THR A 188 -6.51 8.90 30.56
CA THR A 188 -6.94 7.55 30.97
C THR A 188 -6.07 6.98 32.08
N LYS A 189 -4.74 7.18 32.04
CA LYS A 189 -3.84 6.80 33.14
C LYS A 189 -4.20 7.53 34.44
N MET A 190 -4.40 8.85 34.41
CA MET A 190 -4.80 9.61 35.59
C MET A 190 -6.13 9.13 36.17
N MET A 191 -7.12 8.85 35.32
CA MET A 191 -8.44 8.36 35.73
C MET A 191 -8.36 6.99 36.41
N THR A 192 -7.50 6.08 35.93
CA THR A 192 -7.29 4.78 36.59
C THR A 192 -6.55 4.88 37.93
N VAL A 193 -5.68 5.88 38.11
CA VAL A 193 -4.99 6.13 39.39
C VAL A 193 -5.94 6.71 40.42
N THR A 194 -6.81 7.65 40.04
CA THR A 194 -7.84 8.19 40.95
C THR A 194 -8.88 7.13 41.34
N GLU A 195 -9.26 6.23 40.43
CA GLU A 195 -10.12 5.08 40.77
C GLU A 195 -9.46 4.13 41.78
N ARG A 196 -8.14 3.93 41.69
CA ARG A 196 -7.37 3.07 42.62
C ARG A 196 -7.10 3.71 43.99
N CYS A 197 -7.06 5.04 44.06
CA CYS A 197 -6.89 5.80 45.31
C CYS A 197 -8.19 6.02 46.08
N ASN A 198 -9.37 5.81 45.46
CA ASN A 198 -10.67 5.93 46.11
C ASN A 198 -11.01 4.76 47.06
N ASP A 199 -10.10 3.79 47.25
CA ASP A 199 -10.29 2.66 48.18
C ASP A 199 -9.91 3.00 49.63
N ALA A 200 -9.25 4.15 49.86
CA ALA A 200 -9.08 4.74 51.17
C ALA A 200 -10.13 5.85 51.34
N ASP A 201 -11.12 5.62 52.20
CA ASP A 201 -12.23 6.54 52.49
C ASP A 201 -11.70 7.91 53.00
N PRO A 202 -11.57 8.92 52.12
CA PRO A 202 -10.89 10.17 52.46
C PRO A 202 -11.67 10.96 53.51
N CYS A 203 -12.97 10.66 53.68
CA CYS A 203 -13.79 11.20 54.75
C CYS A 203 -13.35 10.70 56.14
N LYS A 204 -12.84 9.47 56.27
CA LYS A 204 -12.36 8.95 57.55
C LYS A 204 -11.04 9.57 57.98
N GLU A 205 -10.12 9.75 57.03
CA GLU A 205 -8.83 10.39 57.32
C GLU A 205 -9.01 11.88 57.67
N MET A 206 -9.86 12.60 56.95
CA MET A 206 -10.20 13.99 57.27
C MET A 206 -10.94 14.12 58.60
N ALA A 207 -11.84 13.19 58.93
CA ALA A 207 -12.52 13.18 60.22
C ALA A 207 -11.55 12.93 61.38
N ALA A 208 -10.64 11.97 61.24
CA ALA A 208 -9.62 11.68 62.25
C ALA A 208 -8.67 12.86 62.46
N LEU A 209 -8.25 13.54 61.38
CA LEU A 209 -7.42 14.73 61.47
C LEU A 209 -8.14 15.90 62.16
N THR A 210 -9.43 16.08 61.86
CA THR A 210 -10.25 17.13 62.49
C THR A 210 -10.39 16.87 64.00
N GLU A 211 -10.63 15.61 64.39
CA GLU A 211 -10.69 15.20 65.79
C GLU A 211 -9.36 15.43 66.52
N GLU A 212 -8.23 15.14 65.88
CA GLU A 212 -6.90 15.41 66.43
C GLU A 212 -6.65 16.91 66.62
N ILE A 213 -7.01 17.74 65.64
CA ILE A 213 -6.90 19.20 65.73
C ILE A 213 -7.76 19.73 66.88
N ASP A 214 -9.00 19.29 66.98
CA ASP A 214 -9.91 19.72 68.06
C ASP A 214 -9.40 19.29 69.44
N ALA A 215 -8.83 18.10 69.56
CA ALA A 215 -8.21 17.62 70.79
C ALA A 215 -7.00 18.49 71.20
N ILE A 216 -6.14 18.87 70.25
CA ILE A 216 -4.99 19.75 70.49
C ILE A 216 -5.47 21.13 70.93
N VAL A 217 -6.44 21.71 70.23
CA VAL A 217 -6.98 23.04 70.53
C VAL A 217 -7.62 23.05 71.91
N SER A 218 -8.41 22.03 72.25
CA SER A 218 -9.04 21.91 73.57
C SER A 218 -7.99 21.80 74.68
N ASN A 219 -6.99 20.93 74.51
CA ASN A 219 -5.92 20.77 75.50
C ASN A 219 -5.12 22.06 75.70
N LYS A 220 -4.75 22.76 74.62
CA LYS A 220 -4.02 24.03 74.71
C LYS A 220 -4.84 25.14 75.33
N THR A 221 -6.14 25.17 75.09
CA THR A 221 -7.05 26.13 75.74
C THR A 221 -7.12 25.88 77.25
N ALA A 222 -7.24 24.62 77.68
CA ALA A 222 -7.23 24.26 79.09
C ALA A 222 -5.91 24.60 79.80
N GLU A 223 -4.76 24.40 79.12
CA GLU A 223 -3.45 24.81 79.64
C GLU A 223 -3.36 26.33 79.83
N LEU A 224 -3.88 27.12 78.90
CA LEU A 224 -3.93 28.58 78.99
C LEU A 224 -4.82 29.07 80.14
N GLU A 225 -6.02 28.50 80.28
CA GLU A 225 -6.94 28.84 81.38
C GLU A 225 -6.32 28.51 82.75
N GLN A 226 -5.60 27.38 82.85
CA GLN A 226 -4.89 27.03 84.08
C GLN A 226 -3.78 28.04 84.40
N MET A 227 -3.06 28.52 83.38
CA MET A 227 -1.99 29.50 83.54
C MET A 227 -2.55 30.85 83.98
N ASP A 228 -3.64 31.31 83.36
CA ASP A 228 -4.31 32.57 83.69
C ASP A 228 -4.85 32.56 85.13
N LYS A 229 -5.45 31.43 85.55
CA LYS A 229 -5.87 31.24 86.93
C LYS A 229 -4.70 31.36 87.92
N LYS A 230 -3.57 30.70 87.65
CA LYS A 230 -2.36 30.81 88.50
C LYS A 230 -1.84 32.25 88.54
N TYR A 231 -1.87 32.96 87.41
CA TYR A 231 -1.42 34.34 87.34
C TYR A 231 -2.32 35.28 88.15
N CYS A 232 -3.65 35.13 88.04
CA CYS A 232 -4.62 35.86 88.84
C CYS A 232 -4.45 35.60 90.35
N GLU A 233 -4.25 34.35 90.76
CA GLU A 233 -3.98 33.99 92.15
C GLU A 233 -2.69 34.66 92.68
N LEU A 234 -1.65 34.70 91.85
CA LEU A 234 -0.36 35.31 92.21
C LEU A 234 -0.46 36.83 92.33
N LEU A 235 -1.19 37.48 91.40
CA LEU A 235 -1.52 38.91 91.46
C LEU A 235 -2.32 39.26 92.71
N GLN A 236 -3.33 38.47 93.05
CA GLN A 236 -4.10 38.67 94.28
C GLN A 236 -3.25 38.49 95.53
N LYS A 237 -2.35 37.51 95.54
CA LYS A 237 -1.44 37.27 96.67
C LYS A 237 -0.46 38.43 96.87
N GLU A 238 0.16 38.93 95.79
CA GLU A 238 1.08 40.07 95.88
C GLU A 238 0.36 41.38 96.19
N SER A 239 -0.84 41.63 95.63
CA SER A 239 -1.62 42.82 95.98
C SER A 239 -2.00 42.84 97.46
N LEU A 240 -2.41 41.70 98.01
CA LEU A 240 -2.76 41.58 99.43
C LEU A 240 -1.52 41.72 100.34
N LYS A 241 -0.37 41.23 99.90
CA LYS A 241 0.92 41.45 100.57
C LYS A 241 1.32 42.93 100.58
N ALA A 242 1.17 43.64 99.46
CA ALA A 242 1.43 45.08 99.37
C ALA A 242 0.51 45.89 100.28
N VAL A 243 -0.80 45.57 100.31
CA VAL A 243 -1.76 46.22 101.23
C VAL A 243 -1.37 45.98 102.69
N ARG A 244 -0.98 44.77 103.07
CA ARG A 244 -0.52 44.49 104.45
C ARG A 244 0.76 45.24 104.80
N ALA A 245 1.70 45.39 103.85
CA ALA A 245 2.91 46.16 104.09
C ALA A 245 2.61 47.65 104.33
N MET A 246 1.61 48.22 103.65
CA MET A 246 1.17 49.60 103.85
C MET A 246 0.36 49.83 105.13
N MET A 247 -0.20 48.79 105.76
CA MET A 247 -0.93 48.89 107.03
C MET A 247 -0.04 48.65 108.26
N ALA A 248 1.24 48.31 108.06
CA ALA A 248 2.19 48.01 109.11
C ALA A 248 3.21 49.16 109.38
N ASP A 249 3.10 50.27 108.64
CA ASP A 249 3.71 51.59 108.91
C ASP A 249 2.65 52.53 109.54
#